data_AF-A0A7J9XH68-F1
#
_entry.id   AF-A0A7J9XH68-F1
#
_cell.length_a   1.000
_cell.length_b   1.000
_cell.length_c   1.000
_cell.angle_alpha   90.00
_cell.angle_beta   90.00
_cell.angle_gamma   90.00
#
_symmetry.space_group_name_H-M   'P 1'
#
loop_
_entity.id
_entity.type
_entity.pdbx_description
1 polymer ?
#
loop_
_entity_poly.entity_id
_entity_poly.type
_entity_poly.pdbx_seq_one_letter_code
_entity_poly.pdbx_strand_id
1 'polypeptide(L)' 'MNRTPTAAPGRRNDSPHVPKEKRTRIVLSVLAGEVTVAEAARREKVSEQSIGRWKAEFLEGGKNALA' A
#
# COMPACT_ATOMS: atom_id res chain seq x y z
N MET A 1 27.03 28.44 20.42
CA MET A 1 27.09 27.08 20.99
C MET A 1 25.78 26.40 20.65
N ASN A 2 25.83 25.40 19.77
CA ASN A 2 24.76 25.02 18.86
C ASN A 2 23.71 24.14 19.55
N ARG A 3 22.42 24.48 19.42
CA ARG A 3 21.33 23.52 19.59
C ARG A 3 20.85 23.13 18.19
N THR A 4 21.32 22.01 17.69
CA THR A 4 20.79 21.36 16.49
C THR A 4 19.34 20.93 16.75
N PRO A 5 18.38 21.21 15.85
CA PRO A 5 17.07 20.58 15.92
C PRO A 5 17.22 19.14 15.42
N THR A 6 17.17 18.18 16.34
CA THR A 6 17.12 16.76 15.98
C THR A 6 15.77 16.46 15.34
N ALA A 7 15.74 16.43 14.01
CA ALA A 7 14.63 15.85 13.26
C ALA A 7 14.52 14.37 13.65
N ALA A 8 13.43 13.99 14.32
CA ALA A 8 13.11 12.60 14.56
C ALA A 8 12.91 11.90 13.20
N PRO A 9 13.63 10.81 12.88
CA PRO A 9 13.40 10.09 11.65
C PRO A 9 11.99 9.50 11.67
N GLY A 10 11.19 9.83 10.66
CA GLY A 10 9.86 9.31 10.44
C GLY A 10 9.84 7.79 10.64
N ARG A 11 8.80 7.30 11.32
CA ARG A 11 8.57 5.88 11.61
C ARG A 11 8.65 5.10 10.31
N ARG A 12 9.82 4.51 10.06
CA ARG A 12 9.99 3.54 8.98
C ARG A 12 9.10 2.38 9.38
N ASN A 13 8.12 2.09 8.56
CA ASN A 13 7.23 0.96 8.76
C ASN A 13 7.95 -0.28 8.23
N ASP A 14 9.02 -0.71 8.92
CA ASP A 14 9.87 -1.86 8.60
C ASP A 14 9.28 -3.21 9.05
N SER A 15 7.96 -3.36 8.91
CA SER A 15 7.38 -4.71 8.92
C SER A 15 7.82 -5.43 7.63
N PRO A 16 8.14 -6.74 7.66
CA PRO A 16 8.46 -7.54 6.48
C PRO A 16 7.26 -7.74 5.52
N HIS A 17 6.15 -7.03 5.77
CA HIS A 17 4.99 -6.95 4.90
C HIS A 17 5.12 -5.74 3.98
N VAL A 18 4.78 -5.92 2.71
CA VAL A 18 4.71 -4.87 1.68
C VAL A 18 4.24 -3.54 2.29
N PRO A 19 5.07 -2.47 2.22
CA PRO A 19 4.75 -1.17 2.82
C PRO A 19 3.36 -0.69 2.40
N LYS A 20 2.65 0.01 3.29
CA LYS A 20 1.28 0.45 3.05
C LYS A 20 1.16 1.30 1.79
N GLU A 21 2.12 2.20 1.57
CA GLU A 21 2.17 3.07 0.40
C GLU A 21 2.33 2.26 -0.89
N LYS A 22 3.16 1.21 -0.84
CA LYS A 22 3.37 0.29 -1.96
C LYS A 22 2.10 -0.52 -2.25
N ARG A 23 1.47 -1.06 -1.20
CA ARG A 23 0.16 -1.74 -1.29
C ARG A 23 -0.88 -0.83 -1.94
N THR A 24 -1.00 0.42 -1.50
CA THR A 24 -1.97 1.37 -2.03
C THR A 24 -1.74 1.64 -3.51
N ARG A 25 -0.49 1.86 -3.94
CA ARG A 25 -0.16 2.05 -5.37
C ARG A 25 -0.59 0.86 -6.22
N ILE A 26 -0.31 -0.36 -5.76
CA ILE A 26 -0.70 -1.58 -6.47
C ILE A 26 -2.22 -1.67 -6.62
N VAL A 27 -2.97 -1.45 -5.54
CA VAL A 27 -4.44 -1.51 -5.55
C VAL A 27 -5.03 -0.45 -6.48
N LEU A 28 -4.49 0.77 -6.46
CA LEU A 28 -4.96 1.86 -7.34
C LEU A 28 -4.74 1.55 -8.82
N SER A 29 -3.56 1.06 -9.23
CA SER A 29 -3.31 0.67 -10.62
C SER A 29 -4.20 -0.49 -11.08
N VAL A 30 -4.50 -1.44 -10.19
CA VAL A 30 -5.46 -2.53 -10.48
C VAL A 30 -6.89 -2.00 -10.62
N LEU A 31 -7.31 -1.05 -9.78
CA LEU A 31 -8.64 -0.43 -9.86
C LEU A 31 -8.79 0.47 -11.10
N ALA A 32 -7.71 1.15 -11.50
CA ALA A 32 -7.65 1.94 -12.72
C ALA A 32 -7.65 1.07 -14.00
N GLY A 33 -7.43 -0.24 -13.87
CA GLY A 33 -7.33 -1.16 -15.01
C GLY A 33 -6.01 -1.10 -15.76
N GLU A 34 -5.01 -0.39 -15.23
CA GLU A 34 -3.67 -0.27 -15.82
C GLU A 34 -2.89 -1.59 -15.77
N VAL A 35 -3.13 -2.38 -14.71
CA VAL A 35 -2.53 -3.69 -14.51
C VAL A 35 -3.57 -4.68 -14.00
N THR A 36 -3.45 -5.94 -14.37
CA THR A 36 -4.28 -7.00 -13.80
C THR A 36 -3.74 -7.43 -12.43
N VAL A 37 -4.59 -8.07 -11.61
CA VAL A 37 -4.18 -8.65 -10.32
C VAL A 37 -3.01 -9.62 -10.49
N ALA A 38 -3.08 -10.49 -11.51
CA ALA A 38 -2.04 -11.46 -11.82
C ALA A 38 -0.72 -10.79 -12.23
N GLU A 39 -0.80 -9.73 -13.03
CA GLU A 39 0.38 -8.97 -13.46
C GLU A 39 1.05 -8.26 -12.27
N ALA A 40 0.26 -7.61 -11.42
CA ALA A 40 0.75 -6.98 -10.21
C ALA A 40 1.36 -8.00 -9.23
N ALA A 41 0.75 -9.17 -9.07
CA ALA A 41 1.27 -10.24 -8.21
C ALA A 41 2.66 -10.70 -8.63
N ARG A 42 2.87 -10.93 -9.93
CA ARG A 42 4.16 -11.37 -10.49
C ARG A 42 5.24 -10.30 -10.33
N ARG A 43 4.92 -9.04 -10.68
CA ARG A 43 5.87 -7.91 -10.59
C ARG A 43 6.32 -7.66 -9.15
N GLU A 44 5.38 -7.78 -8.21
CA GLU A 44 5.62 -7.42 -6.81
C GLU A 44 6.01 -8.61 -5.93
N LYS A 45 6.06 -9.81 -6.50
CA LYS A 45 6.37 -11.08 -5.82
C LYS A 45 5.44 -11.33 -4.62
N VAL A 46 4.16 -11.04 -4.81
CA VAL A 46 3.10 -11.26 -3.82
C VAL A 46 2.06 -12.21 -4.39
N SER A 47 1.21 -12.80 -3.53
CA SER A 47 0.12 -13.62 -4.03
C SER A 47 -1.03 -12.77 -4.58
N GLU A 48 -1.68 -13.26 -5.64
CA GLU A 48 -2.91 -12.66 -6.18
C GLU A 48 -3.99 -12.54 -5.11
N GLN A 49 -4.07 -13.50 -4.19
CA GLN A 49 -4.97 -13.46 -3.04
C GLN A 49 -4.69 -12.26 -2.12
N SER A 50 -3.41 -11.93 -1.88
CA SER A 50 -3.04 -10.76 -1.06
C SER A 50 -3.54 -9.47 -1.71
N ILE A 51 -3.36 -9.34 -3.02
CA ILE A 51 -3.82 -8.18 -3.79
C ILE A 51 -5.35 -8.10 -3.79
N GLY A 52 -6.04 -9.24 -3.98
CA GLY A 52 -7.50 -9.32 -3.91
C GLY A 52 -8.04 -8.85 -2.55
N ARG A 53 -7.40 -9.28 -1.46
CA ARG A 53 -7.72 -8.83 -0.10
C ARG A 53 -7.51 -7.32 0.07
N TRP A 54 -6.38 -6.79 -0.36
CA TRP A 54 -6.11 -5.34 -0.23
C TRP A 54 -7.08 -4.49 -1.03
N LYS A 55 -7.50 -4.96 -2.21
CA LYS A 55 -8.54 -4.30 -3.00
C LYS A 55 -9.87 -4.26 -2.24
N ALA A 56 -10.26 -5.36 -1.60
CA ALA A 56 -11.47 -5.40 -0.78
C ALA A 56 -11.38 -4.44 0.42
N GLU A 57 -10.29 -4.50 1.19
CA GLU A 57 -10.05 -3.60 2.34
C GLU A 57 -10.06 -2.11 1.92
N PHE A 58 -9.50 -1.79 0.75
CA PHE A 58 -9.48 -0.42 0.22
C PHE A 58 -10.88 0.09 -0.15
N LEU A 59 -11.68 -0.73 -0.84
CA LEU A 59 -13.04 -0.36 -1.23
C LEU A 59 -13.97 -0.26 -0.02
N GLU A 60 -13.82 -1.14 0.97
CA GLU A 60 -14.56 -1.07 2.22
C GLU A 60 -14.21 0.20 3.01
N GLY A 61 -12.92 0.51 3.16
CA GLY A 61 -12.47 1.75 3.77
C GLY A 61 -13.00 3.00 3.05
N GLY A 62 -13.03 2.98 1.72
CA GLY A 62 -13.62 4.05 0.90
C GLY A 62 -15.12 4.22 1.12
N LYS A 63 -15.89 3.13 1.21
CA LYS A 63 -17.33 3.19 1.52
C LYS A 63 -17.59 3.77 2.90
N ASN A 64 -16.83 3.34 3.90
CA ASN A 64 -16.97 3.82 5.28
C ASN A 64 -16.61 5.31 5.42
N ALA A 65 -15.72 5.84 4.57
CA ALA A 65 -15.37 7.25 4.56
C ALA A 65 -16.41 8.15 3.84
N LEU A 66 -17.28 7.55 3.02
CA LEU A 66 -18.34 8.25 2.27
C LEU A 66 -19.73 8.14 2.92
N ALA A 67 -19.88 7.23 3.88
CA ALA A 67 -21.09 7.06 4.69
C ALA A 67 -21.20 8.16 5.76
#